data_AF-A0AAJ4D1E8-F1
#
_entry.id   AF-A0AAJ4D1E8-F1
#
_cell.length_a   1.000
_cell.length_b   1.000
_cell.length_c   1.000
_cell.angle_alpha   90.00
_cell.angle_beta   90.00
_cell.angle_gamma   90.00
#
_symmetry.space_group_name_H-M   'P 1'
#
loop_
_entity.id
_entity.type
_entity.pdbx_description
1 polymer ?
#
loop_
_entity_poly.entity_id
_entity_poly.type
_entity_poly.pdbx_seq_one_letter_code
_entity_poly.pdbx_strand_id
1 'polypeptide(L)'
;MEDKTRYIIRDLLPLYREGLLSEETAKWFEEQVKNNPEYKKLATETPLPKKIIDHRLSLYQILFTAISFFLAIKTSLLNGSFGFILWYAVLGLFIYLFYRNVRIVFLLSFVPIFIWGVADSLAELAGGEAIGGTTLGEYVISSICGAVWLAVIHCLFAIVGSFIGWLCIKLAESGSCHEKENRI
;
A
#
# COMPACT_ATOMS: atom_id res chain seq x y z
N MET A 1 8.42 -43.77 12.25
CA MET A 1 9.35 -42.72 11.73
C MET A 1 8.87 -42.15 10.40
N GLU A 2 8.41 -42.97 9.45
CA GLU A 2 7.89 -42.52 8.15
C GLU A 2 6.81 -41.43 8.24
N ASP A 3 5.89 -41.54 9.19
CA ASP A 3 4.79 -40.58 9.30
C ASP A 3 5.27 -39.16 9.66
N LYS A 4 6.31 -39.04 10.51
CA LYS A 4 6.88 -37.73 10.89
C LYS A 4 7.57 -37.05 9.70
N THR A 5 8.30 -37.82 8.89
CA THR A 5 8.97 -37.30 7.68
C THR A 5 7.96 -36.80 6.66
N ARG A 6 6.82 -37.48 6.51
CA ARG A 6 5.72 -37.04 5.64
C ARG A 6 5.16 -35.66 6.02
N TYR A 7 4.95 -35.40 7.32
CA TYR A 7 4.51 -34.09 7.79
C TYR A 7 5.55 -33.00 7.54
N ILE A 8 6.83 -33.30 7.77
CA ILE A 8 7.93 -32.36 7.51
C ILE A 8 7.97 -32.01 6.02
N ILE A 9 7.90 -32.99 5.12
CA ILE A 9 7.89 -32.75 3.67
C ILE A 9 6.68 -31.90 3.27
N ARG A 10 5.50 -32.18 3.82
CA ARG A 10 4.30 -31.39 3.53
C ARG A 10 4.43 -29.93 3.99
N ASP A 11 5.07 -29.69 5.12
CA ASP A 11 5.27 -28.35 5.69
C ASP A 11 6.37 -27.57 4.96
N LEU A 12 7.41 -28.27 4.51
CA LEU A 12 8.50 -27.67 3.72
C LEU A 12 8.13 -27.46 2.25
N LEU A 13 7.09 -28.14 1.73
CA LEU A 13 6.70 -28.09 0.32
C LEU A 13 6.43 -26.66 -0.21
N PRO A 14 5.69 -25.78 0.51
CA PRO A 14 5.49 -24.41 0.07
C PRO A 14 6.81 -23.62 0.02
N LEU A 15 7.64 -23.76 1.05
CA LEU A 15 8.93 -23.08 1.16
C LEU A 15 9.92 -23.55 0.09
N TYR A 16 9.93 -24.85 -0.24
CA TYR A 16 10.76 -25.41 -1.31
C TYR A 16 10.38 -24.83 -2.66
N ARG A 17 9.07 -24.77 -2.98
CA ARG A 17 8.58 -24.20 -4.26
C ARG A 17 8.82 -22.70 -4.37
N GLU A 18 8.82 -21.98 -3.26
CA GLU A 18 9.12 -20.53 -3.23
C GLU A 18 10.64 -20.24 -3.19
N GLY A 19 11.50 -21.27 -3.11
CA GLY A 19 12.96 -21.10 -3.02
C GLY A 19 13.43 -20.47 -1.70
N LEU A 20 12.65 -20.62 -0.64
CA LEU A 20 12.89 -20.02 0.68
C LEU A 20 13.59 -20.98 1.65
N LEU A 21 13.89 -22.21 1.23
CA LEU A 21 14.65 -23.16 2.05
C LEU A 21 16.14 -22.85 2.00
N SER A 22 16.84 -23.10 3.11
CA SER A 22 18.30 -23.12 3.13
C SER A 22 18.82 -24.26 2.25
N GLU A 23 20.03 -24.11 1.71
CA GLU A 23 20.61 -25.12 0.79
C GLU A 23 20.71 -26.52 1.41
N GLU A 24 21.02 -26.61 2.69
CA GLU A 24 21.07 -27.88 3.43
C GLU A 24 19.69 -28.53 3.52
N THR A 25 18.65 -27.75 3.80
CA THR A 25 17.27 -28.26 3.93
C THR A 25 16.69 -28.61 2.56
N ALA A 26 17.06 -27.89 1.52
CA ALA A 26 16.68 -28.20 0.14
C ALA A 26 17.29 -29.53 -0.33
N LYS A 27 18.59 -29.75 -0.08
CA LYS A 27 19.26 -31.04 -0.40
C LYS A 27 18.64 -32.20 0.37
N TRP A 28 18.40 -32.03 1.67
CA TRP A 28 17.71 -33.04 2.47
C TRP A 28 16.32 -33.35 1.91
N PHE A 29 15.54 -32.33 1.53
CA PHE A 29 14.21 -32.48 0.94
C PHE A 29 14.25 -33.27 -0.37
N GLU A 30 15.17 -32.93 -1.28
CA GLU A 30 15.37 -33.63 -2.55
C GLU A 30 15.77 -35.09 -2.36
N GLU A 31 16.65 -35.39 -1.40
CA GLU A 31 17.03 -36.75 -1.06
C GLU A 31 15.83 -37.57 -0.55
N GLN A 32 15.00 -36.99 0.31
CA GLN A 32 13.80 -37.67 0.81
C GLN A 32 12.79 -37.93 -0.33
N VAL A 33 12.58 -36.96 -1.21
CA VAL A 33 11.65 -37.07 -2.34
C VAL A 33 12.15 -38.05 -3.40
N LYS A 34 13.47 -38.11 -3.65
CA LYS A 34 14.09 -39.04 -4.60
C LYS A 34 14.00 -40.49 -4.14
N ASN A 35 14.14 -40.72 -2.83
CA ASN A 35 14.18 -42.05 -2.25
C ASN A 35 12.79 -42.65 -1.98
N ASN A 36 11.70 -41.87 -2.14
CA ASN A 36 10.35 -42.36 -1.86
C ASN A 36 9.31 -41.92 -2.91
N PRO A 37 8.67 -42.87 -3.63
CA PRO A 37 7.67 -42.57 -4.65
C PRO A 37 6.40 -41.88 -4.10
N GLU A 38 6.10 -42.06 -2.82
CA GLU A 38 4.96 -41.45 -2.14
C GLU A 38 5.16 -39.94 -1.93
N TYR A 39 6.37 -39.54 -1.52
CA TYR A 39 6.73 -38.13 -1.33
C TYR A 39 6.84 -37.40 -2.67
N LYS A 40 7.28 -38.09 -3.72
CA LYS A 40 7.26 -37.57 -5.09
C LYS A 40 5.83 -37.26 -5.56
N LYS A 41 4.86 -38.11 -5.20
CA LYS A 41 3.45 -37.87 -5.50
C LYS A 41 2.90 -36.66 -4.74
N LEU A 42 3.18 -36.56 -3.43
CA LEU A 42 2.84 -35.39 -2.60
C LEU A 42 3.44 -34.10 -3.15
N ALA A 43 4.71 -34.11 -3.54
CA ALA A 43 5.41 -32.94 -4.06
C ALA A 43 4.85 -32.47 -5.41
N THR A 44 4.24 -33.36 -6.20
CA THR A 44 3.74 -33.05 -7.54
C THR A 44 2.25 -32.69 -7.53
N GLU A 45 1.43 -33.44 -6.78
CA GLU A 45 -0.03 -33.34 -6.82
C GLU A 45 -0.62 -32.33 -5.84
N THR A 46 0.13 -31.87 -4.83
CA THR A 46 -0.42 -30.91 -3.87
C THR A 46 -0.51 -29.51 -4.51
N PRO A 47 -1.72 -28.97 -4.74
CA PRO A 47 -1.87 -27.62 -5.24
C PRO A 47 -1.34 -26.64 -4.19
N LEU A 48 -0.66 -25.58 -4.63
CA LEU A 48 -0.20 -24.51 -3.75
C LEU A 48 -1.40 -24.00 -2.94
N PRO A 49 -1.28 -23.81 -1.61
CA PRO A 49 -2.27 -23.04 -0.88
C PRO A 49 -2.34 -21.68 -1.56
N LYS A 50 -3.48 -21.40 -2.20
CA LYS A 50 -3.74 -20.12 -2.82
C LYS A 50 -3.53 -19.09 -1.72
N LYS A 51 -2.56 -18.19 -1.88
CA LYS A 51 -2.30 -17.10 -0.93
C LYS A 51 -3.57 -16.26 -0.86
N ILE A 52 -4.45 -16.57 0.09
CA ILE A 52 -5.62 -15.76 0.39
C ILE A 52 -5.05 -14.57 1.15
N ILE A 53 -4.55 -13.60 0.39
CA ILE A 53 -4.26 -12.27 0.92
C ILE A 53 -5.63 -11.75 1.33
N ASP A 54 -5.86 -11.69 2.64
CA ASP A 54 -7.14 -11.25 3.17
C ASP A 54 -7.25 -9.73 2.94
N HIS A 55 -7.84 -9.35 1.81
CA HIS A 55 -8.01 -7.95 1.39
C HIS A 55 -8.68 -7.10 2.46
N ARG A 56 -9.44 -7.73 3.38
CA ARG A 56 -10.06 -7.09 4.54
C ARG A 56 -9.03 -6.55 5.52
N LEU A 57 -7.96 -7.29 5.79
CA LEU A 57 -6.90 -6.87 6.71
C LEU A 57 -6.13 -5.67 6.14
N SER A 58 -5.81 -5.73 4.84
CA SER A 58 -5.18 -4.64 4.10
C SER A 58 -6.03 -3.36 4.16
N LEU A 59 -7.35 -3.47 3.97
CA LEU A 59 -8.29 -2.34 4.05
C LEU A 59 -8.32 -1.69 5.44
N TYR A 60 -8.39 -2.49 6.51
CA TYR A 60 -8.34 -1.94 7.87
C TYR A 60 -7.02 -1.24 8.15
N GLN A 61 -5.92 -1.76 7.61
CA GLN A 61 -4.61 -1.14 7.73
C GLN A 61 -4.55 0.19 6.96
N ILE A 62 -5.17 0.32 5.77
CA ILE A 62 -5.34 1.63 5.10
C ILE A 62 -6.12 2.57 5.98
N LEU A 63 -7.28 2.12 6.48
CA LEU A 63 -8.20 2.98 7.18
C LEU A 63 -7.51 3.52 8.44
N PHE A 64 -6.79 2.65 9.16
CA PHE A 64 -6.04 3.05 10.34
C PHE A 64 -4.87 3.96 9.98
N THR A 65 -4.07 3.66 8.96
CA THR A 65 -2.95 4.52 8.54
C THR A 65 -3.45 5.88 8.03
N ALA A 66 -4.50 5.92 7.22
CA ALA A 66 -5.08 7.15 6.69
C ALA A 66 -5.71 7.98 7.82
N ILE A 67 -6.42 7.37 8.77
CA ILE A 67 -6.97 8.06 9.94
C ILE A 67 -5.86 8.56 10.86
N SER A 68 -4.83 7.77 11.15
CA SER A 68 -3.69 8.21 11.98
C SER A 68 -2.92 9.34 11.33
N PHE A 69 -2.71 9.27 10.01
CA PHE A 69 -2.08 10.34 9.25
C PHE A 69 -2.96 11.59 9.26
N PHE A 70 -4.26 11.45 9.01
CA PHE A 70 -5.22 12.55 9.06
C PHE A 70 -5.32 13.19 10.47
N LEU A 71 -5.28 12.40 11.53
CA LEU A 71 -5.23 12.91 12.91
C LEU A 71 -3.91 13.62 13.20
N ALA A 72 -2.79 13.07 12.74
CA ALA A 72 -1.47 13.70 12.88
C ALA A 72 -1.42 15.03 12.13
N ILE A 73 -2.06 15.11 10.96
CA ILE A 73 -2.23 16.34 10.18
C ILE A 73 -3.05 17.38 10.96
N LYS A 74 -4.11 16.95 11.65
CA LYS A 74 -4.97 17.83 12.46
C LYS A 74 -4.35 18.33 13.75
N THR A 75 -3.45 17.54 14.34
CA THR A 75 -2.85 17.83 15.65
C THR A 75 -1.46 18.41 15.55
N SER A 76 -0.76 18.24 14.43
CA SER A 76 0.54 18.87 14.23
C SER A 76 0.37 20.38 14.01
N LEU A 77 1.27 21.14 14.63
CA LEU A 77 1.53 22.59 14.47
C LEU A 77 1.80 23.03 13.01
N LEU A 78 1.56 22.17 12.02
CA LEU A 78 1.80 22.34 10.59
C LEU A 78 0.59 22.85 9.80
N ASN A 79 -0.55 23.13 10.46
CA ASN A 79 -1.67 23.80 9.80
C ASN A 79 -1.18 25.17 9.28
N GLY A 80 -0.98 25.29 7.96
CA GLY A 80 -0.42 26.48 7.30
C GLY A 80 1.08 26.45 6.92
N SER A 81 1.80 25.35 7.16
CA SER A 81 3.23 25.20 6.78
C SER A 81 3.41 24.45 5.47
N PHE A 82 4.35 24.88 4.61
CA PHE A 82 4.74 24.17 3.39
C PHE A 82 5.17 22.71 3.66
N GLY A 83 5.67 22.40 4.87
CA GLY A 83 6.00 21.02 5.28
C GLY A 83 4.82 20.05 5.25
N PHE A 84 3.59 20.57 5.36
CA PHE A 84 2.37 19.77 5.30
C PHE A 84 2.14 19.15 3.91
N ILE A 85 2.43 19.88 2.83
CA ILE A 85 2.23 19.40 1.46
C ILE A 85 3.19 18.23 1.12
N LEU A 86 4.41 18.28 1.68
CA LEU A 86 5.45 17.26 1.47
C LEU A 86 5.05 15.91 2.07
N TRP A 87 4.26 15.91 3.16
CA TRP A 87 3.80 14.68 3.79
C TRP A 87 2.90 13.86 2.86
N TYR A 88 2.20 14.49 1.92
CA TYR A 88 1.42 13.79 0.90
C TYR A 88 2.27 12.99 -0.07
N ALA A 89 3.54 13.36 -0.30
CA ALA A 89 4.45 12.54 -1.08
C ALA A 89 4.75 11.22 -0.36
N VAL A 90 4.98 11.24 0.94
CA VAL A 90 5.22 9.99 1.67
C VAL A 90 3.94 9.15 1.79
N LEU A 91 2.79 9.80 1.96
CA LEU A 91 1.49 9.12 1.90
C LEU A 91 1.29 8.41 0.55
N GLY A 92 1.56 9.11 -0.56
CA GLY A 92 1.45 8.56 -1.91
C GLY A 92 2.44 7.41 -2.17
N LEU A 93 3.66 7.51 -1.63
CA LEU A 93 4.66 6.44 -1.65
C LEU A 93 4.12 5.17 -0.98
N PHE A 94 3.67 5.28 0.27
CA PHE A 94 3.17 4.11 1.02
C PHE A 94 1.94 3.51 0.35
N ILE A 95 0.95 4.33 0.00
CA ILE A 95 -0.25 3.83 -0.69
C ILE A 95 0.15 3.08 -1.97
N TYR A 96 1.09 3.61 -2.76
CA TYR A 96 1.51 2.93 -3.98
C TYR A 96 2.24 1.61 -3.70
N LEU A 97 3.13 1.55 -2.69
CA LEU A 97 3.84 0.32 -2.33
C LEU A 97 2.88 -0.81 -1.92
N PHE A 98 1.79 -0.48 -1.22
CA PHE A 98 0.79 -1.46 -0.79
C PHE A 98 -0.18 -1.86 -1.92
N TYR A 99 -0.70 -0.89 -2.67
CA TYR A 99 -1.79 -1.13 -3.63
C TYR A 99 -1.34 -1.36 -5.07
N ARG A 100 -0.13 -0.92 -5.41
CA ARG A 100 0.40 -0.88 -6.78
C ARG A 100 -0.59 -0.24 -7.78
N ASN A 101 -1.42 0.70 -7.32
CA ASN A 101 -2.50 1.30 -8.11
C ASN A 101 -2.60 2.81 -7.85
N VAL A 102 -2.27 3.60 -8.87
CA VAL A 102 -2.33 5.06 -8.85
C VAL A 102 -3.74 5.62 -8.65
N ARG A 103 -4.79 4.89 -9.05
CA ARG A 103 -6.19 5.33 -8.82
C ARG A 103 -6.51 5.40 -7.33
N ILE A 104 -5.97 4.47 -6.54
CA ILE A 104 -6.15 4.43 -5.09
C ILE A 104 -5.38 5.58 -4.43
N VAL A 105 -4.17 5.89 -4.92
CA VAL A 105 -3.40 7.07 -4.50
C VAL A 105 -4.18 8.36 -4.74
N PHE A 106 -4.78 8.51 -5.92
CA PHE A 106 -5.62 9.67 -6.25
C PHE A 106 -6.82 9.77 -5.31
N LEU A 107 -7.58 8.69 -5.13
CA LEU A 107 -8.79 8.70 -4.31
C LEU A 107 -8.50 9.09 -2.85
N LEU A 108 -7.45 8.50 -2.25
CA LEU A 108 -7.07 8.74 -0.87
C LEU A 108 -6.41 10.09 -0.62
N SER A 109 -5.81 10.71 -1.64
CA SER A 109 -5.21 12.04 -1.51
C SER A 109 -6.20 13.16 -1.82
N PHE A 110 -7.09 12.97 -2.80
CA PHE A 110 -8.02 13.99 -3.27
C PHE A 110 -9.28 14.08 -2.39
N VAL A 111 -9.99 12.96 -2.18
CA VAL A 111 -11.33 12.98 -1.58
C VAL A 111 -11.34 13.55 -0.16
N PRO A 112 -10.43 13.15 0.75
CA PRO A 112 -10.43 13.70 2.11
C PRO A 112 -10.15 15.21 2.15
N ILE A 113 -9.23 15.69 1.31
CA ILE A 113 -8.89 17.12 1.25
C ILE A 113 -10.02 17.93 0.63
N PHE A 114 -10.66 17.42 -0.42
CA PHE A 114 -11.80 18.07 -1.04
C PHE A 114 -12.97 18.20 -0.06
N ILE A 115 -13.35 17.09 0.60
CA ILE A 115 -14.41 17.10 1.62
C ILE A 115 -14.05 18.06 2.75
N TRP A 116 -12.78 18.07 3.17
CA TRP A 116 -12.33 18.99 4.20
C TRP A 116 -12.47 20.46 3.77
N GLY A 117 -11.99 20.83 2.60
CA GLY A 117 -12.08 22.20 2.10
C GLY A 117 -13.52 22.68 1.98
N VAL A 118 -14.43 21.80 1.54
CA VAL A 118 -15.87 22.12 1.50
C VAL A 118 -16.45 22.28 2.91
N ALA A 119 -16.09 21.41 3.85
CA ALA A 119 -16.57 21.49 5.23
C ALA A 119 -16.10 22.77 5.94
N ASP A 120 -14.86 23.18 5.69
CA ASP A 120 -14.26 24.42 6.22
C ASP A 120 -15.03 25.65 5.73
N SER A 121 -15.25 25.76 4.41
CA SER A 121 -16.05 26.84 3.83
C SER A 121 -17.50 26.86 4.31
N LEU A 122 -18.09 25.69 4.60
CA LEU A 122 -19.44 25.60 5.14
C LEU A 122 -19.50 26.04 6.61
N ALA A 123 -18.45 25.77 7.39
CA ALA A 123 -18.32 26.23 8.77
C ALA A 123 -18.16 27.76 8.84
N GLU A 124 -17.35 28.35 7.96
CA GLU A 124 -17.21 29.81 7.83
C GLU A 124 -18.55 30.48 7.45
N LEU A 125 -19.33 29.85 6.57
CA LEU A 125 -20.66 30.33 6.21
C LEU A 125 -21.64 30.27 7.38
N ALA A 126 -21.62 29.18 8.15
CA ALA A 126 -22.47 29.03 9.33
C ALA A 126 -22.06 29.98 10.47
N GLY A 127 -20.78 30.36 10.56
CA GLY A 127 -20.24 31.31 11.52
C GLY A 127 -20.56 32.77 11.22
N GLY A 128 -21.13 33.09 10.05
CA GLY A 128 -21.49 34.45 9.65
C GLY A 128 -20.32 35.31 9.15
N GLU A 129 -19.12 34.73 9.02
CA GLU A 129 -17.91 35.41 8.56
C GLU A 129 -17.80 35.50 7.02
N ALA A 130 -18.59 34.71 6.29
CA ALA A 130 -18.42 34.46 4.86
C ALA A 130 -19.02 35.51 3.91
N ILE A 131 -20.03 36.28 4.31
CA ILE A 131 -20.82 37.12 3.39
C ILE A 131 -20.38 38.60 3.46
N GLY A 132 -19.08 38.83 3.31
CA GLY A 132 -18.49 40.16 3.21
C GLY A 132 -18.60 40.74 1.80
N GLY A 133 -19.81 41.09 1.35
CA GLY A 133 -20.04 41.79 0.07
C GLY A 133 -20.13 40.92 -1.19
N THR A 134 -20.07 39.59 -1.06
CA THR A 134 -20.28 38.62 -2.16
C THR A 134 -21.64 37.95 -2.06
N THR A 135 -22.20 37.52 -3.19
CA THR A 135 -23.45 36.74 -3.18
C THR A 135 -23.21 35.31 -2.70
N LEU A 136 -24.25 34.65 -2.15
CA LEU A 136 -24.17 33.25 -1.72
C LEU A 136 -23.69 32.31 -2.84
N GLY A 137 -24.13 32.55 -4.08
CA GLY A 137 -23.75 31.75 -5.24
C GLY A 137 -22.26 31.87 -5.56
N GLU A 138 -21.72 33.09 -5.55
CA GLU A 138 -20.29 33.35 -5.76
C GLU A 138 -19.43 32.70 -4.69
N TYR A 139 -19.84 32.81 -3.42
CA TYR A 139 -19.13 32.19 -2.30
C TYR A 139 -19.07 30.66 -2.42
N VAL A 140 -20.19 30.01 -2.78
CA VAL A 140 -20.21 28.55 -2.96
C VAL A 140 -19.29 28.12 -4.10
N ILE A 141 -19.32 28.85 -5.23
CA ILE A 141 -18.46 28.55 -6.38
C ILE A 141 -16.99 28.75 -6.01
N SER A 142 -16.62 29.86 -5.36
CA SER A 142 -15.25 30.12 -4.94
C SER A 142 -14.76 29.10 -3.93
N SER A 143 -15.62 28.66 -3.01
CA SER A 143 -15.33 27.63 -2.01
C SER A 143 -15.04 26.28 -2.66
N ILE A 144 -15.88 25.85 -3.61
CA ILE A 144 -15.67 24.61 -4.36
C ILE A 144 -14.37 24.69 -5.17
N CYS A 145 -14.15 25.80 -5.89
CA CYS A 145 -12.90 26.00 -6.63
C CYS A 145 -11.67 25.97 -5.71
N GLY A 146 -11.74 26.60 -4.54
CA GLY A 146 -10.68 26.59 -3.54
C GLY A 146 -10.39 25.17 -3.03
N ALA A 147 -11.43 24.42 -2.68
CA ALA A 147 -11.32 23.03 -2.22
C ALA A 147 -10.73 22.11 -3.31
N VAL A 148 -11.14 22.27 -4.58
CA VAL A 148 -10.56 21.55 -5.71
C VAL A 148 -9.08 21.89 -5.86
N TRP A 149 -8.72 23.17 -5.83
CA TRP A 149 -7.33 23.59 -6.02
C TRP A 149 -6.42 23.06 -4.91
N LEU A 150 -6.90 23.15 -3.66
CA LEU A 150 -6.23 22.57 -2.50
C LEU A 150 -6.01 21.06 -2.70
N ALA A 151 -7.05 20.32 -3.07
CA ALA A 151 -6.96 18.88 -3.29
C ALA A 151 -6.00 18.51 -4.44
N VAL A 152 -6.00 19.28 -5.54
CA VAL A 152 -5.11 19.06 -6.69
C VAL A 152 -3.64 19.20 -6.28
N ILE A 153 -3.28 20.24 -5.53
CA ILE A 153 -1.88 20.45 -5.10
C ILE A 153 -1.41 19.26 -4.25
N HIS A 154 -2.20 18.84 -3.26
CA HIS A 154 -1.89 17.67 -2.43
C HIS A 154 -1.76 16.38 -3.26
N CYS A 155 -2.63 16.23 -4.27
CA CYS A 155 -2.60 15.09 -5.17
C CYS A 155 -1.32 15.06 -6.02
N LEU A 156 -0.82 16.20 -6.48
CA LEU A 156 0.45 16.28 -7.22
C LEU A 156 1.61 15.72 -6.39
N PHE A 157 1.72 16.10 -5.12
CA PHE A 157 2.74 15.56 -4.23
C PHE A 157 2.56 14.06 -4.00
N ALA A 158 1.32 13.58 -3.82
CA ALA A 158 1.04 12.14 -3.70
C ALA A 158 1.43 11.35 -4.96
N ILE A 159 1.24 11.92 -6.15
CA ILE A 159 1.67 11.32 -7.42
C ILE A 159 3.20 11.21 -7.46
N VAL A 160 3.94 12.26 -7.09
CA VAL A 160 5.41 12.20 -6.98
C VAL A 160 5.84 11.09 -6.04
N GLY A 161 5.19 10.97 -4.88
CA GLY A 161 5.36 9.87 -3.94
C GLY A 161 5.18 8.49 -4.57
N SER A 162 4.08 8.31 -5.31
CA SER A 162 3.76 7.05 -5.98
C SER A 162 4.81 6.67 -7.03
N PHE A 163 5.38 7.65 -7.73
CA PHE A 163 6.45 7.44 -8.69
C PHE A 163 7.72 6.91 -8.01
N ILE A 164 8.07 7.46 -6.84
CA ILE A 164 9.18 6.94 -6.02
C ILE A 164 8.89 5.48 -5.62
N GLY A 165 7.67 5.17 -5.19
CA GLY A 165 7.27 3.81 -4.83
C GLY A 165 7.39 2.83 -5.99
N TRP A 166 7.02 3.26 -7.19
CA TRP A 166 7.20 2.50 -8.42
C TRP A 166 8.67 2.21 -8.72
N LEU A 167 9.54 3.21 -8.58
CA LEU A 167 10.99 3.03 -8.74
C LEU A 167 11.55 2.04 -7.71
N CYS A 168 11.13 2.11 -6.44
CA CYS A 168 11.55 1.18 -5.40
C CYS A 168 11.21 -0.28 -5.75
N ILE A 169 9.99 -0.54 -6.24
CA ILE A 169 9.59 -1.88 -6.67
C ILE A 169 10.44 -2.36 -7.84
N LYS A 170 10.64 -1.50 -8.84
CA LYS A 170 11.41 -1.84 -10.04
C LYS A 170 12.87 -2.15 -9.72
N LEU A 171 13.48 -1.39 -8.80
CA LEU A 171 14.83 -1.65 -8.31
C LEU A 171 14.92 -2.98 -7.56
N ALA A 172 13.97 -3.28 -6.67
CA ALA A 172 13.94 -4.55 -5.94
C ALA A 172 13.77 -5.76 -6.88
N GLU A 173 12.90 -5.66 -7.89
CA GLU A 173 12.71 -6.69 -8.91
C GLU A 173 13.99 -6.91 -9.74
N SER A 174 14.71 -5.84 -10.09
CA SER A 174 15.98 -5.94 -10.83
C SER A 174 17.12 -6.59 -10.02
N GLY A 175 17.20 -6.31 -8.72
CA GLY A 175 18.21 -6.94 -7.84
C GLY A 175 17.98 -8.44 -7.65
N SER A 176 16.72 -8.86 -7.52
CA SER A 176 16.36 -10.28 -7.42
C SER A 176 16.69 -11.08 -8.70
N CYS A 177 16.62 -10.43 -9.87
CA CYS A 177 16.95 -11.07 -11.15
C CYS A 177 18.47 -11.26 -11.29
N HIS A 178 19.26 -10.27 -10.86
CA HIS A 178 20.73 -10.34 -10.90
C HIS A 178 21.30 -11.40 -9.94
N GLU A 179 20.65 -11.63 -8.80
CA GLU A 179 21.04 -12.66 -7.84
C GLU A 179 20.69 -14.08 -8.30
N LYS A 180 19.68 -14.23 -9.19
CA LYS A 180 19.38 -15.50 -9.85
C LYS A 180 20.35 -15.80 -10.99
N GLU A 181 20.76 -14.79 -11.76
CA GLU A 181 21.71 -14.96 -12.88
C GLU A 181 23.13 -15.29 -12.40
N ASN A 182 23.60 -14.69 -11.30
CA ASN A 182 24.90 -15.01 -10.70
C ASN A 182 24.95 -16.36 -9.96
N ARG A 183 23.83 -17.07 -9.85
CA ARG A 183 23.72 -18.40 -9.22
C ARG A 183 23.59 -19.55 -10.24
N ILE A 184 23.61 -19.25 -11.54
CA ILE A 184 23.63 -20.21 -12.66
C ILE A 184 25.06 -20.24 -13.21
#